data_AF-A0A1Q3MKL3-F1
#
_entry.id   AF-A0A1Q3MKL3-F1
#
_cell.length_a   1.000
_cell.length_b   1.000
_cell.length_c   1.000
_cell.angle_alpha   90.00
_cell.angle_beta   90.00
_cell.angle_gamma   90.00
#
_symmetry.space_group_name_H-M   'P 1'
#
loop_
_entity.id
_entity.type
_entity.pdbx_description
1 polymer ?
#
loop_
_entity_poly.entity_id
_entity_poly.type
_entity_poly.pdbx_seq_one_letter_code
_entity_poly.pdbx_strand_id
1 'polypeptide(L)'
;MVAASPFQESGKYTTDPAHTSVGFEIQHLGISKVQGRFTKTEGHLDVNLKDLTKSSVEFKVLTDSVDTAVTPRDNHLRTPDFFDVAKYPEISFKSTSIRKSGKGYIADGTLTIKAVSKKVSIPFKQYGPITDPWGGTRIGVVADPITINRQDYGIAYNDKLPDGTPAVANEVTIKLSLEATKDK
;
A
#
# COMPACT_ATOMS: atom_id res chain seq x y z
N MET A 1 -39.25 -19.29 -5.17
CA MET A 1 -38.12 -18.92 -4.30
C MET A 1 -36.90 -18.74 -5.18
N VAL A 2 -36.40 -17.52 -5.33
CA VAL A 2 -35.13 -17.28 -6.04
C VAL A 2 -34.02 -17.63 -5.05
N ALA A 3 -33.30 -18.72 -5.31
CA ALA A 3 -32.12 -19.06 -4.53
C ALA A 3 -31.14 -17.89 -4.60
N ALA A 4 -30.73 -17.35 -3.45
CA ALA A 4 -29.68 -16.35 -3.39
C ALA A 4 -28.42 -16.95 -4.06
N SER A 5 -27.84 -16.25 -5.04
CA SER A 5 -26.56 -16.67 -5.63
C SER A 5 -25.51 -16.80 -4.51
N PRO A 6 -24.75 -17.91 -4.44
CA PRO A 6 -23.74 -18.13 -3.40
C PRO A 6 -22.49 -17.23 -3.50
N PHE A 7 -22.55 -16.10 -4.22
CA PHE A 7 -21.41 -15.24 -4.55
C PHE A 7 -21.57 -13.81 -4.04
N GLN A 8 -21.95 -13.63 -2.78
CA GLN A 8 -22.01 -12.30 -2.18
C GLN A 8 -21.81 -12.34 -0.66
N GLU A 9 -20.68 -12.90 -0.25
CA GLU A 9 -20.32 -12.95 1.16
C GLU A 9 -19.57 -11.69 1.60
N SER A 10 -20.29 -10.58 1.75
CA SER A 10 -19.79 -9.46 2.54
C SER A 10 -19.30 -9.94 3.91
N GLY A 11 -18.31 -9.27 4.49
CA GLY A 11 -17.75 -9.63 5.78
C GLY A 11 -16.33 -9.16 5.95
N LYS A 12 -15.64 -9.76 6.93
CA LYS A 12 -14.24 -9.46 7.21
C LYS A 12 -13.33 -10.31 6.33
N TYR A 13 -12.28 -9.68 5.83
CA TYR A 13 -11.26 -10.29 4.99
C TYR A 13 -9.89 -9.91 5.51
N THR A 14 -8.98 -10.88 5.51
CA THR A 14 -7.56 -10.67 5.81
C THR A 14 -6.76 -10.78 4.51
N THR A 15 -5.80 -9.88 4.30
CA THR A 15 -4.92 -9.93 3.13
C THR A 15 -4.04 -11.17 3.16
N ASP A 16 -3.85 -11.81 2.02
CA ASP A 16 -2.92 -12.91 1.82
C ASP A 16 -1.52 -12.34 1.57
N PRO A 17 -0.55 -12.49 2.49
CA PRO A 17 0.78 -11.91 2.32
C PRO A 17 1.54 -12.47 1.11
N ALA A 18 1.27 -13.71 0.70
CA ALA A 18 1.93 -14.33 -0.45
C ALA A 18 1.46 -13.76 -1.79
N HIS A 19 0.26 -13.18 -1.83
CA HIS A 19 -0.36 -12.60 -3.02
C HIS A 19 -0.59 -11.09 -2.88
N THR A 20 0.15 -10.45 -1.95
CA THR A 20 0.10 -9.01 -1.70
C THR A 20 1.45 -8.38 -1.95
N SER A 21 1.45 -7.28 -2.70
CA SER A 21 2.65 -6.54 -3.05
C SER A 21 2.47 -5.05 -2.80
N VAL A 22 3.48 -4.46 -2.15
CA VAL A 22 3.61 -3.01 -1.96
C VAL A 22 4.98 -2.60 -2.43
N GLY A 23 5.01 -1.99 -3.61
CA GLY A 23 6.22 -1.50 -4.25
C GLY A 23 6.31 0.03 -4.20
N PHE A 24 7.51 0.53 -4.31
CA PHE A 24 7.78 1.93 -4.55
C PHE A 24 8.89 2.11 -5.59
N GLU A 25 8.89 3.25 -6.25
CA GLU A 25 9.97 3.69 -7.12
C GLU A 25 10.29 5.16 -6.89
N ILE A 26 11.58 5.50 -7.00
CA ILE A 26 12.09 6.84 -6.79
C ILE A 26 13.26 7.12 -7.72
N GLN A 27 13.33 8.33 -8.25
CA GLN A 27 14.41 8.73 -9.17
C GLN A 27 15.72 8.95 -8.39
N HIS A 28 16.80 8.44 -8.96
CA HIS A 28 18.15 8.51 -8.40
C HIS A 28 19.07 9.27 -9.37
N LEU A 29 19.73 10.31 -8.86
CA LEU A 29 20.63 11.22 -9.59
C LEU A 29 20.00 11.82 -10.87
N GLY A 30 18.67 11.86 -10.97
CA GLY A 30 17.97 12.34 -12.16
C GLY A 30 18.01 11.40 -13.37
N ILE A 31 18.71 10.27 -13.33
CA ILE A 31 19.01 9.47 -14.53
C ILE A 31 18.43 8.05 -14.52
N SER A 32 18.01 7.55 -13.36
CA SER A 32 17.44 6.21 -13.24
C SER A 32 16.42 6.14 -12.11
N LYS A 33 15.75 4.99 -11.98
CA LYS A 33 14.83 4.72 -10.88
C LYS A 33 15.36 3.58 -10.03
N VAL A 34 15.39 3.80 -8.71
CA VAL A 34 15.52 2.73 -7.72
C VAL A 34 14.11 2.20 -7.46
N GLN A 35 13.97 0.89 -7.53
CA GLN A 35 12.74 0.19 -7.14
C GLN A 35 12.97 -0.48 -5.79
N GLY A 36 11.94 -0.47 -4.96
CA GLY A 36 11.93 -1.17 -3.70
C GLY A 36 10.54 -1.70 -3.38
N ARG A 37 10.46 -2.50 -2.33
CA ARG A 37 9.22 -3.08 -1.83
C ARG A 37 9.29 -3.28 -0.32
N PHE A 38 8.13 -3.50 0.27
CA PHE A 38 8.03 -4.04 1.63
C PHE A 38 7.58 -5.49 1.55
N THR A 39 8.34 -6.39 2.19
CA THR A 39 8.13 -7.84 2.11
C THR A 39 7.21 -8.39 3.20
N LYS A 40 6.90 -7.59 4.24
CA LYS A 40 5.95 -7.94 5.30
C LYS A 40 4.79 -6.96 5.27
N THR A 41 3.60 -7.48 5.00
CA THR A 41 2.35 -6.72 4.88
C THR A 41 1.27 -7.36 5.73
N GLU A 42 0.32 -6.54 6.20
CA GLU A 42 -0.86 -6.99 6.92
C GLU A 42 -2.02 -6.05 6.59
N GLY A 43 -3.18 -6.59 6.28
CA GLY A 43 -4.37 -5.81 6.01
C GLY A 43 -5.65 -6.52 6.42
N HIS A 44 -6.59 -5.72 6.91
CA HIS A 44 -7.91 -6.11 7.37
C HIS A 44 -8.94 -5.27 6.64
N LEU A 45 -9.90 -5.92 5.99
CA LEU A 45 -10.94 -5.27 5.21
C LEU A 45 -12.31 -5.68 5.76
N ASP A 46 -13.19 -4.69 5.96
CA ASP A 46 -14.62 -4.94 6.11
C ASP A 46 -15.27 -4.66 4.75
N VAL A 47 -15.70 -5.72 4.07
CA VAL A 47 -16.09 -5.68 2.66
C VAL A 47 -17.59 -5.83 2.53
N ASN A 48 -18.22 -4.85 1.89
CA ASN A 48 -19.59 -4.94 1.42
C ASN A 48 -19.62 -5.16 -0.11
N LEU A 49 -19.78 -6.40 -0.54
CA LEU A 49 -19.78 -6.76 -1.97
C LEU A 49 -21.01 -6.26 -2.74
N LYS A 50 -22.08 -5.85 -2.04
CA LYS A 50 -23.25 -5.21 -2.68
C LYS A 50 -23.00 -3.73 -2.94
N ASP A 51 -22.18 -3.10 -2.11
CA ASP A 51 -21.87 -1.68 -2.19
C ASP A 51 -20.51 -1.39 -1.52
N LEU A 52 -19.44 -1.40 -2.32
CA LEU A 52 -18.08 -1.17 -1.82
C LEU A 52 -17.88 0.22 -1.18
N THR A 53 -18.79 1.17 -1.40
CA THR A 53 -18.73 2.47 -0.72
C THR A 53 -19.01 2.38 0.78
N LYS A 54 -19.56 1.24 1.23
CA LYS A 54 -19.78 0.89 2.65
C LYS A 54 -18.68 0.01 3.23
N SER A 55 -17.61 -0.25 2.46
CA SER A 55 -16.46 -1.03 2.92
C SER A 55 -15.44 -0.13 3.63
N SER A 56 -14.52 -0.76 4.37
CA SER A 56 -13.37 -0.09 4.97
C SER A 56 -12.13 -0.98 4.89
N VAL A 57 -10.95 -0.35 4.96
CA VAL A 57 -9.66 -1.02 4.96
C VAL A 57 -8.71 -0.38 5.97
N GLU A 58 -8.02 -1.24 6.72
CA GLU A 58 -6.83 -0.92 7.48
C GLU A 58 -5.69 -1.79 6.94
N PHE A 59 -4.57 -1.16 6.58
CA PHE A 59 -3.45 -1.84 5.95
C PHE A 59 -2.14 -1.28 6.48
N LYS A 60 -1.15 -2.14 6.68
CA LYS A 60 0.19 -1.74 7.11
C LYS A 60 1.28 -2.56 6.44
N VAL A 61 2.47 -1.99 6.41
CA VAL A 61 3.72 -2.67 6.07
C VAL A 61 4.72 -2.48 7.20
N LEU A 62 5.56 -3.49 7.43
CA LEU A 62 6.64 -3.36 8.42
C LEU A 62 7.86 -2.72 7.77
N THR A 63 8.37 -1.66 8.37
CA THR A 63 9.44 -0.84 7.78
C THR A 63 10.78 -1.57 7.75
N ASP A 64 11.02 -2.51 8.66
CA ASP A 64 12.19 -3.39 8.67
C ASP A 64 12.28 -4.28 7.42
N SER A 65 11.14 -4.53 6.77
CA SER A 65 10.98 -5.43 5.62
C SER A 65 11.30 -4.79 4.27
N VAL A 66 11.79 -3.54 4.28
CA VAL A 66 12.23 -2.83 3.08
C VAL A 66 13.31 -3.62 2.35
N ASP A 67 13.13 -3.76 1.03
CA ASP A 67 13.99 -4.54 0.15
C ASP A 67 14.11 -3.81 -1.19
N THR A 68 15.33 -3.42 -1.53
CA THR A 68 15.72 -2.85 -2.84
C THR A 68 16.73 -3.75 -3.56
N ALA A 69 16.86 -5.01 -3.11
CA ALA A 69 17.85 -6.00 -3.54
C ALA A 69 19.33 -5.57 -3.33
N VAL A 70 19.58 -4.58 -2.46
CA VAL A 70 20.94 -4.08 -2.17
C VAL A 70 21.08 -3.87 -0.67
N THR A 71 21.65 -4.87 0.02
CA THR A 71 21.76 -4.90 1.48
C THR A 71 22.31 -3.62 2.11
N PRO A 72 23.39 -2.99 1.61
CA PRO A 72 23.88 -1.74 2.18
C PRO A 72 22.84 -0.60 2.13
N ARG A 73 22.10 -0.49 1.02
CA ARG A 73 21.05 0.52 0.86
C ARG A 73 19.85 0.20 1.75
N ASP A 74 19.45 -1.06 1.83
CA ASP A 74 18.35 -1.47 2.71
C ASP A 74 18.68 -1.20 4.18
N ASN A 75 19.94 -1.42 4.58
CA ASN A 75 20.41 -1.05 5.92
C ASN A 75 20.34 0.46 6.15
N HIS A 76 20.70 1.29 5.15
CA HIS A 76 20.58 2.75 5.25
C HIS A 76 19.12 3.21 5.32
N LEU A 77 18.23 2.61 4.51
CA LEU A 77 16.80 2.92 4.55
C LEU A 77 16.17 2.64 5.92
N ARG A 78 16.77 1.74 6.72
CA ARG A 78 16.30 1.43 8.07
C ARG A 78 16.74 2.44 9.14
N THR A 79 17.70 3.31 8.87
CA THR A 79 18.25 4.26 9.85
C THR A 79 17.36 5.50 10.04
N PRO A 80 17.67 6.37 11.03
CA PRO A 80 16.96 7.63 11.25
C PRO A 80 16.88 8.58 10.06
N ASP A 81 17.84 8.51 9.12
CA ASP A 81 17.86 9.31 7.89
C ASP A 81 16.65 9.04 6.99
N PHE A 82 16.09 7.82 7.09
CA PHE A 82 14.96 7.34 6.30
C PHE A 82 13.81 6.87 7.21
N PHE A 83 13.52 5.57 7.26
CA PHE A 83 12.33 5.06 7.92
C PHE A 83 12.43 5.02 9.45
N ASP A 84 13.64 5.05 10.01
CA ASP A 84 13.87 4.98 11.46
C ASP A 84 13.11 3.81 12.11
N VAL A 85 13.40 2.58 11.65
CA VAL A 85 12.55 1.40 11.93
C VAL A 85 12.49 1.03 13.40
N ALA A 86 13.50 1.43 14.18
CA ALA A 86 13.51 1.24 15.62
C ALA A 86 12.42 2.10 16.31
N LYS A 87 12.12 3.28 15.76
CA LYS A 87 11.12 4.20 16.31
C LYS A 87 9.76 4.07 15.62
N TYR A 88 9.74 3.79 14.33
CA TYR A 88 8.52 3.67 13.52
C TYR A 88 8.53 2.32 12.79
N PRO A 89 8.09 1.23 13.46
CA PRO A 89 8.19 -0.13 12.92
C PRO A 89 7.20 -0.40 11.78
N GLU A 90 6.23 0.49 11.56
CA GLU A 90 5.19 0.32 10.55
C GLU A 90 4.88 1.62 9.79
N ILE A 91 4.44 1.45 8.55
CA ILE A 91 3.71 2.45 7.76
C ILE A 91 2.28 1.95 7.64
N SER A 92 1.29 2.81 7.90
CA SER A 92 -0.12 2.41 7.94
C SER A 92 -1.01 3.30 7.08
N PHE A 93 -2.03 2.68 6.50
CA PHE A 93 -3.13 3.34 5.81
C PHE A 93 -4.45 2.92 6.45
N LYS A 94 -5.30 3.90 6.78
CA LYS A 94 -6.67 3.67 7.25
C LYS A 94 -7.65 4.45 6.39
N SER A 95 -8.56 3.75 5.73
CA SER A 95 -9.60 4.40 4.93
C SER A 95 -10.56 5.19 5.82
N THR A 96 -10.97 6.34 5.32
CA THR A 96 -12.04 7.16 5.89
C THR A 96 -13.32 7.09 5.05
N SER A 97 -13.19 6.88 3.74
CA SER A 97 -14.32 6.62 2.85
C SER A 97 -13.87 5.89 1.59
N ILE A 98 -14.77 5.12 1.00
CA ILE A 98 -14.63 4.59 -0.35
C ILE A 98 -15.74 5.19 -1.21
N ARG A 99 -15.38 5.69 -2.39
CA ARG A 99 -16.33 6.34 -3.30
C ARG A 99 -16.14 5.86 -4.73
N LYS A 100 -17.24 5.82 -5.48
CA LYS A 100 -17.22 5.45 -6.90
C LYS A 100 -16.46 6.49 -7.71
N SER A 101 -15.65 6.04 -8.67
CA SER A 101 -14.93 6.89 -9.61
C SER A 101 -14.83 6.21 -10.97
N GLY A 102 -15.67 6.66 -11.92
CA GLY A 102 -15.74 6.05 -13.26
C GLY A 102 -16.03 4.55 -13.20
N LYS A 103 -15.10 3.74 -13.71
CA LYS A 103 -15.18 2.26 -13.71
C LYS A 103 -14.55 1.60 -12.47
N GLY A 104 -14.08 2.38 -11.51
CA GLY A 104 -13.43 1.89 -10.29
C GLY A 104 -13.90 2.67 -9.07
N TYR A 105 -13.02 2.72 -8.08
CA TYR A 105 -13.26 3.36 -6.79
C TYR A 105 -12.06 4.20 -6.39
N ILE A 106 -12.25 5.08 -5.43
CA ILE A 106 -11.18 5.80 -4.72
C ILE A 106 -11.36 5.51 -3.23
N ALA A 107 -10.29 5.03 -2.58
CA ALA A 107 -10.19 4.96 -1.14
C ALA A 107 -9.52 6.24 -0.64
N ASP A 108 -10.28 7.10 0.01
CA ASP A 108 -9.77 8.27 0.71
C ASP A 108 -9.42 7.85 2.15
N GLY A 109 -8.23 8.16 2.61
CA GLY A 109 -7.77 7.73 3.92
C GLY A 109 -6.56 8.47 4.43
N THR A 110 -6.10 8.04 5.60
CA THR A 110 -4.92 8.59 6.26
C THR A 110 -3.75 7.64 6.07
N LEU A 111 -2.71 8.10 5.39
CA LEU A 111 -1.41 7.44 5.30
C LEU A 111 -0.50 8.01 6.38
N THR A 112 0.06 7.14 7.22
CA THR A 112 1.00 7.49 8.28
C THR A 112 2.36 6.89 7.97
N ILE A 113 3.37 7.75 7.86
CA ILE A 113 4.77 7.38 7.69
C ILE A 113 5.57 8.16 8.74
N LYS A 114 6.39 7.45 9.52
CA LYS A 114 7.04 7.99 10.72
C LYS A 114 5.99 8.61 11.67
N ALA A 115 6.22 9.83 12.16
CA ALA A 115 5.31 10.55 13.04
C ALA A 115 4.26 11.38 12.29
N VAL A 116 4.19 11.31 10.96
CA VAL A 116 3.35 12.19 10.15
C VAL A 116 2.22 11.41 9.50
N SER A 117 1.00 11.89 9.70
CA SER A 117 -0.22 11.39 9.07
C SER A 117 -0.75 12.40 8.07
N LYS A 118 -1.00 11.97 6.83
CA LYS A 118 -1.59 12.81 5.77
C LYS A 118 -2.74 12.11 5.07
N LYS A 119 -3.68 12.92 4.57
CA LYS A 119 -4.77 12.42 3.73
C LYS A 119 -4.25 12.07 2.35
N VAL A 120 -4.61 10.89 1.84
CA VAL A 120 -4.32 10.45 0.48
C VAL A 120 -5.57 9.84 -0.14
N SER A 121 -5.64 9.90 -1.47
CA SER A 121 -6.70 9.29 -2.27
C SER A 121 -6.08 8.23 -3.16
N ILE A 122 -6.49 6.97 -2.99
CA ILE A 122 -5.93 5.82 -3.72
C ILE A 122 -7.00 5.30 -4.68
N PRO A 123 -6.89 5.57 -5.99
CA PRO A 123 -7.77 4.95 -6.98
C PRO A 123 -7.49 3.45 -7.06
N PHE A 124 -8.53 2.64 -7.20
CA PHE A 124 -8.40 1.19 -7.30
C PHE A 124 -9.54 0.52 -8.07
N LYS A 125 -9.29 -0.72 -8.48
CA LYS A 125 -10.30 -1.65 -8.98
C LYS A 125 -10.34 -2.88 -8.09
N GLN A 126 -11.55 -3.37 -7.84
CA GLN A 126 -11.78 -4.63 -7.14
C GLN A 126 -12.13 -5.73 -8.15
N TYR A 127 -11.61 -6.92 -7.92
CA TYR A 127 -11.77 -8.11 -8.72
C TYR A 127 -12.30 -9.27 -7.88
N GLY A 128 -13.11 -10.15 -8.46
CA GLY A 128 -13.87 -11.16 -7.72
C GLY A 128 -15.17 -10.61 -7.11
N PRO A 129 -15.75 -11.27 -6.09
CA PRO A 129 -15.21 -12.43 -5.39
C PRO A 129 -15.11 -13.66 -6.29
N ILE A 130 -14.24 -14.59 -5.92
CA ILE A 130 -14.17 -15.95 -6.46
C ILE A 130 -14.19 -16.96 -5.32
N THR A 131 -14.60 -18.20 -5.59
CA THR A 131 -14.24 -19.34 -4.76
C THR A 131 -12.85 -19.80 -5.19
N ASP A 132 -11.89 -19.78 -4.27
CA ASP A 132 -10.52 -20.20 -4.56
C ASP A 132 -10.39 -21.74 -4.60
N PRO A 133 -9.26 -22.29 -5.08
CA PRO A 133 -9.05 -23.74 -5.19
C PRO A 133 -9.11 -24.50 -3.85
N TRP A 134 -9.08 -23.80 -2.71
CA TRP A 134 -9.16 -24.37 -1.37
C TRP A 134 -10.56 -24.23 -0.75
N GLY A 135 -11.52 -23.70 -1.50
CA GLY A 135 -12.92 -23.54 -1.08
C GLY A 135 -13.19 -22.25 -0.30
N GLY A 136 -12.23 -21.34 -0.19
CA GLY A 136 -12.39 -20.03 0.45
C GLY A 136 -12.95 -18.97 -0.49
N THR A 137 -13.55 -17.91 0.07
CA THR A 137 -13.95 -16.72 -0.70
C THR A 137 -12.78 -15.75 -0.78
N ARG A 138 -12.40 -15.35 -1.99
CA ARG A 138 -11.24 -14.47 -2.24
C ARG A 138 -11.62 -13.26 -3.10
N ILE A 139 -11.02 -12.11 -2.80
CA ILE A 139 -11.11 -10.88 -3.59
C ILE A 139 -9.71 -10.38 -3.96
N GLY A 140 -9.61 -9.67 -5.07
CA GLY A 140 -8.41 -8.94 -5.49
C GLY A 140 -8.65 -7.44 -5.53
N VAL A 141 -7.62 -6.65 -5.22
CA VAL A 141 -7.61 -5.20 -5.36
C VAL A 141 -6.32 -4.77 -6.04
N VAL A 142 -6.45 -4.00 -7.12
CA VAL A 142 -5.32 -3.38 -7.81
C VAL A 142 -5.49 -1.87 -7.73
N ALA A 143 -4.53 -1.20 -7.11
CA ALA A 143 -4.51 0.25 -7.01
C ALA A 143 -3.80 0.87 -8.22
N ASP A 144 -4.30 2.00 -8.70
CA ASP A 144 -3.53 2.84 -9.61
C ASP A 144 -2.34 3.44 -8.84
N PRO A 145 -1.17 3.63 -9.48
CA PRO A 145 -0.03 4.22 -8.80
C PRO A 145 -0.36 5.61 -8.27
N ILE A 146 0.04 5.89 -7.02
CA ILE A 146 -0.03 7.23 -6.43
C ILE A 146 1.39 7.76 -6.19
N THR A 147 1.55 9.07 -6.24
CA THR A 147 2.83 9.72 -5.93
C THR A 147 2.70 10.54 -4.67
N ILE A 148 3.68 10.41 -3.78
CA ILE A 148 3.81 11.22 -2.56
C ILE A 148 5.16 11.94 -2.57
N ASN A 149 5.28 13.03 -1.81
CA ASN A 149 6.56 13.64 -1.49
C ASN A 149 7.10 13.05 -0.18
N ARG A 150 8.30 12.48 -0.17
CA ARG A 150 8.88 11.89 1.04
C ARG A 150 9.22 12.92 2.14
N GLN A 151 9.51 14.17 1.75
CA GLN A 151 9.85 15.23 2.71
C GLN A 151 8.65 15.61 3.56
N ASP A 152 7.44 15.49 3.00
CA ASP A 152 6.18 15.70 3.71
C ASP A 152 6.00 14.78 4.92
N TYR A 153 6.71 13.65 4.95
CA TYR A 153 6.68 12.66 6.04
C TYR A 153 7.95 12.68 6.90
N GLY A 154 8.80 13.70 6.76
CA GLY A 154 10.03 13.83 7.55
C GLY A 154 11.16 12.90 7.11
N ILE A 155 11.12 12.39 5.87
CA ILE A 155 12.24 11.68 5.23
C ILE A 155 13.03 12.72 4.42
N ALA A 156 13.98 13.38 5.08
CA ALA A 156 14.65 14.59 4.58
C ALA A 156 16.10 14.40 4.12
N TYR A 157 16.59 13.16 3.97
CA TYR A 157 17.91 12.88 3.40
C TYR A 157 18.09 13.62 2.07
N ASN A 158 19.12 14.46 1.94
CA ASN A 158 19.17 15.48 0.87
C ASN A 158 20.56 15.67 0.27
N ASP A 159 21.37 14.60 0.21
CA ASP A 159 22.64 14.62 -0.51
C ASP A 159 22.46 15.10 -1.95
N LYS A 160 23.47 15.79 -2.47
CA LYS A 160 23.44 16.42 -3.79
C LYS A 160 24.73 16.16 -4.55
N LEU A 161 24.63 16.14 -5.86
CA LEU A 161 25.77 16.25 -6.77
C LEU A 161 26.38 17.68 -6.71
N PRO A 162 27.61 17.88 -7.22
CA PRO A 162 28.25 19.20 -7.23
C PRO A 162 27.45 20.29 -7.95
N ASP A 163 26.61 19.92 -8.92
CA ASP A 163 25.72 20.81 -9.66
C ASP A 163 24.41 21.13 -8.92
N GLY A 164 24.21 20.59 -7.72
CA GLY A 164 23.02 20.79 -6.89
C GLY A 164 21.89 19.80 -7.15
N THR A 165 22.03 18.88 -8.11
CA THR A 165 21.04 17.83 -8.37
C THR A 165 20.87 16.94 -7.13
N PRO A 166 19.65 16.73 -6.61
CA PRO A 166 19.41 15.81 -5.50
C PRO A 166 19.83 14.38 -5.88
N ALA A 167 20.59 13.73 -5.00
CA ALA A 167 20.98 12.34 -5.17
C ALA A 167 19.75 11.42 -5.17
N VAL A 168 18.76 11.76 -4.36
CA VAL A 168 17.49 11.05 -4.23
C VAL A 168 16.35 12.05 -4.42
N ALA A 169 15.49 11.82 -5.40
CA ALA A 169 14.35 12.70 -5.67
C ALA A 169 13.37 12.77 -4.48
N ASN A 170 12.42 13.72 -4.52
CA ASN A 170 11.42 13.85 -3.47
C ASN A 170 10.18 13.02 -3.72
N GLU A 171 9.80 12.88 -4.99
CA GLU A 171 8.63 12.13 -5.41
C GLU A 171 8.89 10.62 -5.34
N VAL A 172 8.01 9.92 -4.64
CA VAL A 172 7.98 8.47 -4.52
C VAL A 172 6.66 8.00 -5.12
N THR A 173 6.73 7.16 -6.15
CA THR A 173 5.56 6.49 -6.69
C THR A 173 5.35 5.18 -5.97
N ILE A 174 4.15 4.95 -5.45
CA ILE A 174 3.73 3.75 -4.73
C ILE A 174 2.83 2.91 -5.64
N LYS A 175 3.04 1.59 -5.63
CA LYS A 175 2.26 0.61 -6.39
C LYS A 175 1.75 -0.47 -5.44
N LEU A 176 0.48 -0.82 -5.53
CA LEU A 176 -0.15 -1.81 -4.67
C LEU A 176 -1.05 -2.75 -5.45
N SER A 177 -0.89 -4.05 -5.19
CA SER A 177 -1.81 -5.10 -5.60
C SER A 177 -1.94 -6.08 -4.44
N LEU A 178 -3.17 -6.42 -4.05
CA LEU A 178 -3.42 -7.36 -2.96
C LEU A 178 -4.51 -8.35 -3.31
N GLU A 179 -4.44 -9.50 -2.65
CA GLU A 179 -5.55 -10.43 -2.53
C GLU A 179 -5.92 -10.55 -1.04
N ALA A 180 -7.20 -10.80 -0.77
CA ALA A 180 -7.68 -11.04 0.59
C ALA A 180 -8.68 -12.19 0.61
N THR A 181 -8.61 -13.00 1.66
CA THR A 181 -9.50 -14.13 1.90
C THR A 181 -10.48 -13.78 3.00
N LYS A 182 -11.73 -14.20 2.85
CA LYS A 182 -12.75 -14.02 3.87
C LYS A 182 -12.36 -14.77 5.14
N ASP A 183 -12.52 -14.11 6.28
CA ASP A 183 -12.33 -14.73 7.58
C ASP A 183 -13.44 -15.79 7.81
N LYS A 184 -13.13 -16.80 8.63
CA LYS A 184 -14.06 -17.90 8.95
C LYS A 184 -15.19 -17.46 9.88
#